data_AF-A0AAV2HNR8-F1
#
_entry.id   AF-A0AAV2HNR8-F1
#
_cell.length_a   1.000
_cell.length_b   1.000
_cell.length_c   1.000
_cell.angle_alpha   90.00
_cell.angle_beta   90.00
_cell.angle_gamma   90.00
#
_symmetry.space_group_name_H-M   'P 1'
#
loop_
_entity.id
_entity.type
_entity.pdbx_description
1 polymer ?
#
loop_
_entity_poly.entity_id
_entity_poly.type
_entity_poly.pdbx_seq_one_letter_code
_entity_poly.pdbx_strand_id
1 'polypeptide(L)'
;MSRKIVPVQPDKFVHSEKVMGLLECNFFEFLNDKQSALVMFYNPNCANCLRSRGHYARAAKFTKRDGHAYAAVDCTTETDLCKREGISRLPTYQLYSKGMYISHRDFPMDYLRMNDFIDAGFTIPQLKPNPQQDPPCTRKSKY
;
A
#
# COMPACT_ATOMS: atom_id res chain seq x y z
N MET A 1 -9.16 22.55 15.21
CA MET A 1 -10.09 21.89 14.27
C MET A 1 -9.66 20.44 14.15
N SER A 2 -10.46 19.50 14.68
CA SER A 2 -10.12 18.08 14.66
C SER A 2 -10.06 17.58 13.22
N ARG A 3 -8.90 17.07 12.77
CA ARG A 3 -8.79 16.39 11.48
C ARG A 3 -9.74 15.19 11.53
N LYS A 4 -10.75 15.16 10.67
CA LYS A 4 -11.58 13.96 10.51
C LYS A 4 -10.70 12.89 9.86
N ILE A 5 -10.23 11.94 10.66
CA ILE A 5 -9.46 10.78 10.18
C ILE A 5 -10.43 9.95 9.33
N VAL A 6 -10.09 9.75 8.06
CA VAL A 6 -10.87 8.87 7.18
C VAL A 6 -10.57 7.43 7.59
N PRO A 7 -11.56 6.65 8.04
CA PRO A 7 -11.30 5.30 8.52
C PRO A 7 -10.75 4.42 7.39
N VAL A 8 -9.68 3.71 7.69
CA VAL A 8 -9.11 2.70 6.80
C VAL A 8 -10.05 1.49 6.77
N GLN A 9 -10.36 0.99 5.58
CA GLN A 9 -11.25 -0.15 5.37
C GLN A 9 -10.55 -1.23 4.53
N PRO A 10 -10.99 -2.49 4.60
CA PRO A 10 -10.48 -3.54 3.72
C PRO A 10 -10.64 -3.18 2.25
N ASP A 11 -9.64 -3.56 1.46
CA ASP A 11 -9.65 -3.35 0.02
C ASP A 11 -10.68 -4.26 -0.66
N LYS A 12 -11.51 -3.65 -1.52
CA LYS A 12 -12.61 -4.35 -2.20
C LYS A 12 -12.15 -5.20 -3.37
N PHE A 13 -10.99 -4.92 -3.97
CA PHE A 13 -10.49 -5.69 -5.10
C PHE A 13 -9.86 -6.99 -4.63
N VAL A 14 -9.06 -6.96 -3.55
CA VAL A 14 -8.27 -8.10 -3.09
C VAL A 14 -9.10 -9.21 -2.44
N HIS A 15 -10.33 -8.90 -1.99
CA HIS A 15 -11.24 -9.83 -1.31
C HIS A 15 -10.60 -10.46 -0.05
N SER A 16 -9.88 -9.65 0.74
CA SER A 16 -9.25 -10.09 1.99
C SER A 16 -9.36 -8.99 3.05
N GLU A 17 -9.87 -9.34 4.22
CA GLU A 17 -9.95 -8.43 5.38
C GLU A 17 -8.57 -8.05 5.94
N LYS A 18 -7.52 -8.78 5.54
CA LYS A 18 -6.14 -8.49 5.93
C LYS A 18 -5.44 -7.49 5.03
N VAL A 19 -6.09 -7.03 3.96
CA VAL A 19 -5.54 -6.05 3.03
C VAL A 19 -6.35 -4.78 3.14
N MET A 20 -5.68 -3.68 3.50
CA MET A 20 -6.32 -2.38 3.69
C MET A 20 -6.34 -1.57 2.41
N GLY A 21 -7.49 -1.03 2.02
CA GLY A 21 -7.62 -0.07 0.95
C GLY A 21 -7.19 1.31 1.42
N LEU A 22 -6.10 1.84 0.86
CA LEU A 22 -5.60 3.17 1.19
C LEU A 22 -6.08 4.20 0.18
N LEU A 23 -6.35 5.38 0.71
CA LEU A 23 -6.77 6.57 0.00
C LEU A 23 -5.72 7.65 0.25
N GLU A 24 -5.70 8.67 -0.60
CA GLU A 24 -4.86 9.86 -0.39
C GLU A 24 -4.98 10.42 1.03
N CYS A 25 -6.17 10.40 1.63
CA CYS A 25 -6.40 10.97 2.96
C CYS A 25 -5.77 10.21 4.13
N ASN A 26 -5.50 8.92 3.98
CA ASN A 26 -5.06 8.04 5.07
C ASN A 26 -3.78 7.27 4.76
N PHE A 27 -3.20 7.49 3.58
CA PHE A 27 -2.01 6.79 3.10
C PHE A 27 -0.83 6.94 4.05
N PHE A 28 -0.35 8.16 4.29
CA PHE A 28 0.83 8.40 5.11
C PHE A 28 0.61 8.06 6.59
N GLU A 29 -0.54 8.44 7.16
CA GLU A 29 -0.87 8.15 8.56
C GLU A 29 -0.89 6.64 8.82
N PHE A 30 -1.51 5.86 7.92
CA PHE A 30 -1.49 4.41 8.01
C PHE A 30 -0.07 3.86 7.92
N LEU A 31 0.74 4.30 6.97
CA LEU A 31 2.09 3.77 6.76
C LEU A 31 3.05 4.11 7.91
N ASN A 32 2.91 5.29 8.54
CA ASN A 32 3.72 5.69 9.69
C ASN A 32 3.49 4.81 10.92
N ASP A 33 2.27 4.31 11.10
CA ASP A 33 1.91 3.44 12.21
C ASP A 33 2.45 2.01 12.03
N LYS A 34 2.91 1.64 10.82
CA LYS A 34 3.40 0.29 10.51
C LYS A 34 4.91 0.22 10.48
N GLN A 35 5.45 -0.86 11.03
CA GLN A 35 6.90 -1.10 11.00
C GLN A 35 7.38 -1.40 9.57
N SER A 36 6.61 -2.24 8.86
CA SER A 36 6.78 -2.50 7.43
C SER A 36 5.41 -2.59 6.78
N ALA A 37 5.23 -1.97 5.63
CA ALA A 37 4.00 -2.05 4.87
C ALA A 37 4.32 -2.31 3.40
N LEU A 38 3.73 -3.35 2.83
CA LEU A 38 3.78 -3.60 1.40
C LEU A 38 2.51 -3.05 0.78
N VAL A 39 2.61 -2.08 -0.12
CA VAL A 39 1.48 -1.48 -0.82
C VAL A 39 1.43 -1.97 -2.27
N MET A 40 0.30 -2.55 -2.67
CA MET A 40 0.01 -2.91 -4.06
C MET A 40 -0.77 -1.80 -4.75
N PHE A 41 -0.16 -1.18 -5.75
CA PHE A 41 -0.83 -0.27 -6.66
C PHE A 41 -1.41 -1.05 -7.83
N TYR A 42 -2.72 -0.93 -8.05
CA TYR A 42 -3.43 -1.76 -9.01
C TYR A 42 -4.47 -0.98 -9.81
N ASN A 43 -5.01 -1.64 -10.82
CA ASN A 43 -6.24 -1.25 -11.53
C ASN A 43 -7.15 -2.48 -11.63
N PRO A 44 -8.43 -2.39 -11.25
CA PRO A 44 -9.35 -3.54 -11.22
C PRO A 44 -9.55 -4.20 -12.60
N ASN A 45 -9.34 -3.45 -13.69
CA ASN A 45 -9.49 -3.92 -15.07
C ASN A 45 -8.17 -4.44 -15.69
N CYS A 46 -7.11 -4.61 -14.91
CA CYS A 46 -5.82 -5.07 -15.41
C CYS A 46 -5.63 -6.58 -15.22
N ALA A 47 -5.41 -7.32 -16.32
CA ALA A 47 -5.22 -8.77 -16.31
C ALA A 47 -4.05 -9.22 -15.41
N ASN A 48 -2.97 -8.45 -15.33
CA ASN A 48 -1.84 -8.75 -14.43
C ASN A 48 -2.25 -8.56 -12.95
N CYS A 49 -3.02 -7.52 -12.64
CA CYS A 49 -3.51 -7.28 -11.28
C CYS A 49 -4.45 -8.42 -10.83
N LEU A 50 -5.32 -8.89 -11.72
CA LEU A 50 -6.22 -10.01 -11.44
C LEU A 50 -5.46 -11.31 -11.08
N ARG A 51 -4.36 -11.61 -11.79
CA ARG A 51 -3.50 -12.75 -11.47
C ARG A 51 -2.81 -12.60 -10.11
N SER A 52 -2.31 -11.41 -9.83
CA SER A 52 -1.61 -11.12 -8.58
C SER A 52 -2.51 -11.09 -7.36
N ARG A 53 -3.80 -10.77 -7.53
CA ARG A 53 -4.79 -10.66 -6.45
C ARG A 53 -4.75 -11.83 -5.47
N GLY A 54 -4.80 -13.06 -5.99
CA GLY A 54 -4.84 -14.27 -5.15
C GLY A 54 -3.55 -14.48 -4.36
N HIS A 55 -2.40 -14.17 -4.96
CA HIS A 55 -1.11 -14.23 -4.27
C HIS A 55 -1.01 -13.17 -3.18
N TYR A 56 -1.49 -11.97 -3.45
CA TYR A 56 -1.45 -10.86 -2.51
C TYR A 56 -2.36 -11.10 -1.29
N ALA A 57 -3.59 -11.58 -1.50
CA ALA A 57 -4.47 -12.01 -0.42
C ALA A 57 -3.85 -13.13 0.43
N ARG A 58 -3.16 -14.08 -0.21
CA ARG A 58 -2.48 -15.19 0.46
C ARG A 58 -1.28 -14.71 1.28
N ALA A 59 -0.50 -13.78 0.75
CA ALA A 59 0.65 -13.18 1.44
C ALA A 59 0.20 -12.48 2.74
N ALA A 60 -0.84 -11.63 2.64
CA ALA A 60 -1.43 -10.96 3.79
C ALA A 60 -1.98 -11.94 4.85
N LYS A 61 -2.56 -13.07 4.42
CA LYS A 61 -3.06 -14.11 5.33
C LYS A 61 -1.93 -14.83 6.08
N PHE A 62 -0.80 -15.10 5.42
CA PHE A 62 0.32 -15.86 5.99
C PHE A 62 1.47 -14.97 6.51
N THR A 63 1.20 -13.69 6.72
CA THR A 63 2.16 -12.77 7.34
C THR A 63 2.39 -13.20 8.78
N LYS A 64 3.65 -13.39 9.16
CA LYS A 64 4.03 -13.97 10.47
C LYS A 64 4.46 -12.95 11.51
N ARG A 65 4.73 -11.71 11.11
CA ARG A 65 5.28 -10.67 11.97
C ARG A 65 4.25 -9.60 12.31
N ASP A 66 4.20 -9.25 13.58
CA ASP A 66 3.43 -8.10 14.05
C ASP A 66 4.06 -6.80 13.53
N GLY A 67 3.22 -5.81 13.21
CA GLY A 67 3.66 -4.55 12.61
C GLY A 67 3.90 -4.60 11.10
N HIS A 68 3.79 -5.77 10.47
CA HIS A 68 3.73 -5.91 9.02
C HIS A 68 2.30 -5.70 8.51
N ALA A 69 2.14 -4.91 7.46
CA ALA A 69 0.85 -4.60 6.87
C ALA A 69 0.84 -4.79 5.36
N TYR A 70 -0.32 -5.21 4.85
CA TYR A 70 -0.61 -5.28 3.43
C TYR A 70 -1.68 -4.25 3.11
N ALA A 71 -1.43 -3.46 2.08
CA ALA A 71 -2.31 -2.38 1.68
C ALA A 71 -2.43 -2.35 0.15
N ALA A 72 -3.55 -1.85 -0.35
CA ALA A 72 -3.78 -1.72 -1.77
C ALA A 72 -4.31 -0.32 -2.09
N VAL A 73 -3.93 0.19 -3.26
CA VAL A 73 -4.36 1.49 -3.78
C VAL A 73 -4.88 1.28 -5.19
N ASP A 74 -6.13 1.69 -5.42
CA ASP A 74 -6.73 1.69 -6.74
C ASP A 74 -6.31 2.96 -7.50
N CYS A 75 -5.43 2.80 -8.48
CA CYS A 75 -4.95 3.91 -9.30
C CYS A 75 -5.97 4.46 -10.29
N THR A 76 -7.15 3.83 -10.43
CA THR A 76 -8.26 4.40 -11.20
C THR A 76 -9.03 5.44 -10.40
N THR A 77 -9.06 5.32 -9.06
CA THR A 77 -9.74 6.28 -8.18
C THR A 77 -8.78 7.24 -7.51
N GLU A 78 -7.57 6.79 -7.18
CA GLU A 78 -6.52 7.57 -6.50
C GLU A 78 -5.41 7.95 -7.48
N THR A 79 -5.79 8.57 -8.61
CA THR A 79 -4.87 8.87 -9.71
C THR A 79 -3.72 9.79 -9.30
N ASP A 80 -3.98 10.77 -8.44
CA ASP A 80 -2.99 11.75 -8.03
C ASP A 80 -1.99 11.15 -7.03
N LEU A 81 -2.47 10.30 -6.11
CA LEU A 81 -1.61 9.48 -5.25
C LEU A 81 -0.68 8.60 -6.09
N CYS A 82 -1.22 7.85 -7.05
CA CYS A 82 -0.38 6.97 -7.88
C CYS A 82 0.64 7.75 -8.73
N LYS A 83 0.31 8.95 -9.21
CA LYS A 83 1.28 9.83 -9.90
C LYS A 83 2.38 10.30 -8.94
N ARG A 84 2.02 10.73 -7.73
CA ARG A 84 2.99 11.19 -6.70
C ARG A 84 3.94 10.07 -6.28
N GLU A 85 3.43 8.86 -6.12
CA GLU A 85 4.21 7.65 -5.81
C GLU A 85 5.01 7.12 -7.02
N GLY A 86 4.96 7.79 -8.18
CA GLY A 86 5.74 7.44 -9.37
C GLY A 86 5.30 6.15 -10.06
N ILE A 87 4.05 5.75 -9.90
CA ILE A 87 3.52 4.50 -10.47
C ILE A 87 3.37 4.64 -11.99
N SER A 88 4.21 3.92 -12.73
CA SER A 88 4.19 3.89 -14.20
C SER A 88 3.70 2.57 -14.79
N ARG A 89 3.70 1.49 -14.00
CA ARG A 89 3.29 0.14 -14.41
C ARG A 89 2.36 -0.46 -13.35
N LEU A 90 1.57 -1.45 -13.74
CA LEU A 90 0.63 -2.12 -12.84
C LEU A 90 0.64 -3.65 -13.05
N PRO A 91 0.58 -4.45 -11.96
CA PRO A 91 0.68 -4.00 -10.57
C PRO A 91 2.12 -3.60 -10.21
N THR A 92 2.25 -2.61 -9.33
CA THR A 92 3.52 -2.24 -8.69
C THR A 92 3.40 -2.46 -7.20
N TYR A 93 4.41 -3.04 -6.59
CA TYR A 93 4.49 -3.27 -5.16
C TYR A 93 5.56 -2.36 -4.57
N GLN A 94 5.16 -1.42 -3.73
CA GLN A 94 6.11 -0.56 -3.02
C GLN A 94 6.19 -0.97 -1.56
N LEU A 95 7.41 -1.05 -1.05
CA LEU A 95 7.71 -1.35 0.33
C LEU A 95 7.98 -0.06 1.09
N TYR A 96 7.30 0.08 2.23
CA TYR A 96 7.47 1.18 3.15
C TYR A 96 7.90 0.67 4.52
N SER A 97 8.71 1.45 5.23
CA SER A 97 9.03 1.23 6.64
C SER A 97 8.73 2.50 7.42
N LYS A 98 7.80 2.47 8.39
CA LYS A 98 7.40 3.67 9.16
C LYS A 98 7.13 4.89 8.28
N GLY A 99 6.30 4.72 7.26
CA GLY A 99 5.95 5.77 6.30
C GLY A 99 6.99 6.06 5.22
N MET A 100 8.19 5.46 5.30
CA MET A 100 9.27 5.73 4.38
C MET A 100 9.31 4.76 3.22
N TYR A 101 9.26 5.29 2.00
CA TYR A 101 9.50 4.50 0.80
C TYR A 101 10.92 3.90 0.82
N ILE A 102 10.99 2.58 0.61
CA ILE A 102 12.24 1.82 0.62
C ILE A 102 12.60 1.40 -0.81
N SER A 103 11.71 0.66 -1.47
CA SER A 103 11.94 0.12 -2.80
C SER A 103 10.63 -0.37 -3.41
N HIS A 104 10.62 -0.60 -4.73
CA HIS A 104 9.49 -1.20 -5.43
C HIS A 104 9.88 -2.44 -6.23
N ARG A 105 8.86 -3.17 -6.67
CA ARG A 105 8.91 -4.29 -7.61
C ARG A 105 7.72 -4.20 -8.56
N ASP A 106 7.97 -4.31 -9.86
CA ASP A 106 6.93 -4.26 -10.90
C ASP A 106 6.67 -5.62 -11.56
N PHE A 107 7.36 -6.67 -11.10
CA PHE A 107 7.25 -8.00 -11.65
C PHE A 107 6.20 -8.83 -10.91
N PRO A 108 5.61 -9.84 -11.56
CA PRO A 108 4.75 -10.81 -10.89
C PRO A 108 5.48 -11.44 -9.71
N MET A 109 4.91 -11.28 -8.52
CA MET A 109 5.36 -11.94 -7.31
C MET A 109 4.32 -12.97 -6.89
N ASP A 110 4.79 -14.13 -6.45
CA ASP A 110 3.96 -15.03 -5.67
C ASP A 110 3.93 -14.58 -4.20
N TYR A 111 3.16 -15.29 -3.39
CA TYR A 111 2.95 -14.93 -1.99
C TYR A 111 4.21 -15.10 -1.13
N LEU A 112 5.13 -16.01 -1.51
CA LEU A 112 6.38 -16.24 -0.77
C LEU A 112 7.31 -15.05 -0.99
N ARG A 113 7.51 -14.65 -2.24
CA ARG A 113 8.33 -13.49 -2.59
C ARG A 113 7.80 -12.20 -1.98
N MET A 114 6.49 -12.03 -1.89
CA MET A 114 5.88 -10.89 -1.20
C MET A 114 6.23 -10.87 0.29
N ASN A 115 6.15 -12.02 0.95
CA ASN A 115 6.48 -12.16 2.37
C ASN A 115 7.98 -11.92 2.62
N ASP A 116 8.86 -12.46 1.78
CA ASP A 116 10.30 -12.22 1.85
C ASP A 116 10.63 -10.73 1.64
N PHE A 117 9.89 -10.08 0.73
CA PHE A 117 10.11 -8.67 0.41
C PHE A 117 9.71 -7.74 1.56
N ILE A 118 8.54 -7.96 2.20
CA ILE A 118 8.15 -7.18 3.38
C ILE A 118 9.08 -7.45 4.57
N ASP A 119 9.62 -8.67 4.70
CA ASP A 119 10.60 -9.04 5.71
C ASP A 119 11.96 -8.33 5.54
N ALA A 120 12.35 -8.01 4.31
CA ALA A 120 13.56 -7.23 4.02
C ALA A 120 13.43 -5.75 4.44
N GLY A 121 12.22 -5.18 4.47
CA GLY A 121 12.00 -3.80 4.89
C GLY A 121 12.37 -3.52 6.36
N PHE A 122 12.40 -4.57 7.17
CA PHE A 122 12.73 -4.50 8.59
C PHE A 122 14.23 -4.22 8.86
N THR A 123 15.12 -4.65 7.97
CA THR A 123 16.58 -4.60 8.23
C THR A 123 17.25 -3.32 7.75
N ILE A 124 16.49 -2.42 7.13
CA ILE A 124 17.04 -1.22 6.50
C ILE A 124 17.13 -0.11 7.55
N PRO A 125 18.34 0.44 7.82
CA PRO A 125 18.50 1.60 8.67
C PRO A 125 17.67 2.75 8.10
N GLN A 126 16.87 3.38 8.96
CA GLN A 126 15.97 4.47 8.63
C GLN A 126 16.71 5.56 7.84
N LEU A 127 16.53 5.57 6.51
CA LEU A 127 16.95 6.70 5.69
C LEU A 127 16.02 7.87 6.04
N LYS A 128 16.58 9.08 6.13
CA LYS A 128 15.87 10.27 6.62
C LYS A 128 14.53 10.46 5.91
N PRO A 129 13.50 10.96 6.61
CA PRO A 129 12.20 11.20 6.03
C PRO A 129 12.29 11.95 4.70
N ASN A 130 11.69 11.44 3.64
CA ASN A 130 11.44 12.25 2.46
C ASN A 130 10.34 13.21 2.88
N PRO A 131 10.56 14.54 2.90
CA PRO A 131 9.55 15.50 3.33
C PRO A 131 8.49 15.68 2.23
N GLN A 132 7.81 14.61 1.85
CA GLN A 132 6.55 14.69 1.14
C GLN A 132 5.46 14.74 2.20
N GLN A 133 5.23 15.95 2.71
CA GLN A 133 4.01 16.24 3.45
C GLN A 133 2.85 16.07 2.49
N ASP A 134 1.89 15.21 2.84
CA ASP A 134 0.68 15.04 2.05
C ASP A 134 0.01 16.40 1.83
N PRO A 135 -0.38 16.75 0.60
CA PRO A 135 -1.32 17.84 0.41
C PRO A 135 -2.60 17.52 1.22
N PRO A 136 -3.25 18.53 1.80
CA PRO A 136 -4.47 18.31 2.56
C PRO A 136 -5.49 17.60 1.68
N CYS A 137 -5.96 16.44 2.13
CA CYS A 137 -6.88 15.63 1.34
C CYS A 137 -8.10 16.45 0.92
N THR A 138 -8.30 16.63 -0.38
CA THR A 138 -9.40 17.44 -0.92
C THR A 138 -10.68 16.62 -1.11
N ARG A 139 -10.69 15.35 -0.67
CA ARG A 139 -11.84 14.45 -0.77
C ARG A 139 -12.99 15.01 0.08
N LYS A 140 -13.84 15.83 -0.55
CA LYS A 140 -15.13 16.23 0.00
C LYS A 140 -15.85 14.93 0.32
N SER A 141 -16.34 14.77 1.55
CA SER A 141 -17.21 13.65 1.88
C SER A 141 -18.36 13.69 0.87
N LYS A 142 -18.41 12.71 -0.05
CA LYS A 142 -19.64 12.45 -0.78
C LYS A 142 -20.62 11.96 0.28
N TYR A 143 -21.46 12.90 0.72
CA TYR A 143 -22.74 12.62 1.34
C TYR A 143 -23.56 11.74 0.40
#